data_AF-A0AA37SAS9-F1
#
_entry.id   AF-A0AA37SAS9-F1
#
_cell.length_a   1.000
_cell.length_b   1.000
_cell.length_c   1.000
_cell.angle_alpha   90.00
_cell.angle_beta   90.00
_cell.angle_gamma   90.00
#
_symmetry.space_group_name_H-M   'P 1'
#
loop_
_entity.id
_entity.type
_entity.pdbx_description
1 polymer ?
#
loop_
_entity_poly.entity_id
_entity_poly.type
_entity_poly.pdbx_seq_one_letter_code
_entity_poly.pdbx_strand_id
1 'polypeptide(L)' 'MTSSDSADKSVKPAKLTESVEHKLKASAKVSKDKNKKNTSLRLDKKTLKALKMVAIEQETSVQKLIEGLIEDFLNNRAQ' A
#
# COMPACT_ATOMS: atom_id res chain seq x y z
N MET A 1 18.57 24.60 -64.38
CA MET A 1 17.85 23.33 -64.61
C MET A 1 18.28 22.36 -63.52
N THR A 2 17.31 21.62 -62.94
CA THR A 2 17.37 20.61 -61.86
C THR A 2 17.88 21.12 -60.49
N SER A 3 17.07 21.50 -59.50
CA SER A 3 15.95 20.84 -58.78
C SER A 3 16.33 19.55 -58.05
N SER A 4 15.84 19.47 -56.82
CA SER A 4 15.55 18.28 -55.99
C SER A 4 16.74 17.54 -55.38
N ASP A 5 16.69 16.95 -54.19
CA ASP A 5 15.75 16.89 -53.05
C ASP A 5 16.37 15.87 -52.07
N SER A 6 15.79 15.74 -50.88
CA SER A 6 15.89 14.58 -49.97
C SER A 6 17.01 14.60 -48.93
N ALA A 7 16.64 15.26 -47.83
CA ALA A 7 16.95 14.79 -46.49
C ALA A 7 16.51 13.33 -46.29
N ASP A 8 17.39 12.48 -45.76
CA ASP A 8 16.96 11.48 -44.79
C ASP A 8 18.13 11.18 -43.85
N LYS A 9 17.95 11.60 -42.59
CA LYS A 9 18.88 11.32 -41.51
C LYS A 9 18.58 9.94 -40.97
N SER A 10 19.61 9.11 -41.08
CA SER A 10 20.12 8.32 -39.96
C SER A 10 19.26 7.17 -39.41
N VAL A 11 19.66 5.96 -39.83
CA VAL A 11 20.03 4.83 -38.98
C VAL A 11 18.98 4.34 -37.97
N LYS A 12 18.36 3.21 -38.33
CA LYS A 12 17.95 2.18 -37.36
C LYS A 12 19.19 1.42 -36.89
N PRO A 13 19.29 1.08 -35.60
CA PRO A 13 19.65 -0.30 -35.27
C PRO A 13 18.83 -0.85 -34.11
N ALA A 14 18.41 -2.09 -34.28
CA ALA A 14 17.87 -2.93 -33.22
C ALA A 14 18.94 -3.28 -32.17
N LYS A 15 18.56 -3.28 -30.89
CA LYS A 15 19.18 -4.04 -29.79
C LYS A 15 18.12 -4.07 -28.67
N LEU A 16 17.31 -5.12 -28.53
CA LEU A 16 17.57 -6.35 -27.77
C LEU A 16 18.39 -6.12 -26.49
N THR A 17 17.88 -6.69 -25.39
CA THR A 17 18.37 -6.72 -23.98
C THR A 17 18.02 -5.44 -23.19
N GLU A 18 17.24 -5.45 -22.11
CA GLU A 18 17.20 -6.42 -21.00
C GLU A 18 15.78 -6.60 -20.43
N SER A 19 15.25 -7.82 -20.55
CA SER A 19 14.28 -8.38 -19.62
C SER A 19 15.07 -9.15 -18.55
N VAL A 20 15.44 -8.54 -17.43
CA VAL A 20 15.79 -9.31 -16.23
C VAL A 20 15.58 -8.49 -14.95
N GLU A 21 14.64 -8.97 -14.15
CA GLU A 21 14.66 -8.92 -12.67
C GLU A 21 14.54 -7.56 -11.95
N HIS A 22 13.29 -7.18 -11.64
CA HIS A 22 12.91 -7.00 -10.22
C HIS A 22 11.56 -7.67 -9.95
N LYS A 23 11.65 -9.00 -9.91
CA LYS A 23 10.74 -9.92 -9.25
C LYS A 23 10.75 -9.59 -7.74
N LEU A 24 9.59 -9.71 -7.09
CA LEU A 24 9.32 -9.60 -5.64
C LEU A 24 8.92 -8.22 -5.11
N LYS A 25 7.62 -7.89 -5.24
CA LYS A 25 6.75 -7.73 -4.07
C LYS A 25 5.31 -7.91 -4.52
N ALA A 26 4.86 -9.17 -4.50
CA ALA A 26 3.44 -9.48 -4.38
C ALA A 26 2.99 -9.00 -2.98
N SER A 27 2.73 -7.70 -2.83
CA SER A 27 2.08 -7.17 -1.65
C SER A 27 0.66 -7.68 -1.66
N ALA A 28 0.40 -8.68 -0.81
CA ALA A 28 -0.90 -9.26 -0.54
C ALA A 28 -1.99 -8.19 -0.63
N LYS A 29 -2.87 -8.34 -1.63
CA LYS A 29 -4.10 -7.56 -1.74
C LYS A 29 -4.92 -7.91 -0.50
N VAL A 30 -4.77 -7.14 0.56
CA VAL A 30 -5.61 -7.22 1.77
C VAL A 30 -7.04 -7.12 1.26
N SER A 31 -7.75 -8.25 1.26
CA SER A 31 -9.15 -8.32 0.88
C SER A 31 -9.89 -7.37 1.80
N LYS A 32 -10.32 -6.24 1.23
CA LYS A 32 -11.19 -5.28 1.91
C LYS A 32 -12.46 -6.05 2.26
N ASP A 33 -12.55 -6.47 3.51
CA ASP A 33 -13.67 -7.25 3.99
C ASP A 33 -14.93 -6.40 3.82
N LYS A 34 -15.77 -6.78 2.84
CA LYS A 34 -16.87 -5.94 2.36
C LYS A 34 -17.93 -5.72 3.44
N ASN A 35 -17.89 -6.50 4.51
CA ASN A 35 -18.84 -6.44 5.62
C ASN A 35 -18.40 -5.47 6.73
N LYS A 36 -17.12 -5.07 6.78
CA LYS A 36 -16.64 -4.13 7.81
C LYS A 36 -17.13 -2.71 7.53
N LYS A 37 -17.76 -2.11 8.53
CA LYS A 37 -18.16 -0.69 8.54
C LYS A 37 -17.09 0.15 9.22
N ASN A 38 -16.88 1.38 8.74
CA ASN A 38 -15.96 2.31 9.37
C ASN A 38 -16.66 3.10 10.48
N THR A 39 -15.89 3.44 11.51
CA THR A 39 -16.33 4.38 12.55
C THR A 39 -15.26 5.43 12.73
N SER A 40 -15.65 6.70 12.80
CA SER A 40 -14.72 7.78 13.11
C SER A 40 -14.50 7.83 14.62
N LEU A 41 -13.24 7.73 15.03
CA LEU A 41 -12.83 7.86 16.43
C LEU A 41 -12.01 9.14 16.58
N ARG A 42 -12.39 10.01 17.53
CA ARG A 42 -11.64 11.21 17.88
C ARG A 42 -10.78 10.91 19.10
N LEU A 43 -9.47 11.05 18.94
CA LEU A 43 -8.49 10.85 20.00
C LEU A 43 -7.69 12.13 20.18
N ASP A 44 -7.27 12.41 21.41
CA ASP A 44 -6.28 13.44 21.62
C ASP A 44 -4.90 13.02 21.05
N LYS A 45 -4.01 14.00 20.88
CA LYS A 45 -2.70 13.80 20.27
C LYS A 45 -1.81 12.84 21.05
N LYS A 46 -1.85 12.86 22.39
CA LYS A 46 -1.01 12.03 23.25
C LYS A 46 -1.45 10.57 23.12
N THR A 47 -2.76 10.33 23.18
CA THR A 47 -3.37 9.01 23.06
C THR A 47 -3.10 8.40 21.69
N LEU A 48 -3.30 9.14 20.60
CA LEU A 48 -3.00 8.64 19.25
C LEU A 48 -1.51 8.32 19.07
N LYS A 49 -0.60 9.11 19.67
CA LYS A 49 0.83 8.83 19.62
C LYS A 49 1.17 7.54 20.35
N ALA A 50 0.64 7.34 21.56
CA ALA A 50 0.84 6.11 22.33
C ALA A 50 0.35 4.87 21.56
N LEU A 51 -0.87 4.92 21.01
CA LEU A 51 -1.44 3.84 20.20
C LEU A 51 -0.56 3.47 18.99
N LYS A 52 0.01 4.48 18.31
CA LYS A 52 0.93 4.24 17.19
C LYS A 52 2.21 3.55 17.64
N MET A 53 2.78 3.92 18.78
CA MET A 53 3.98 3.29 19.31
C MET A 53 3.72 1.82 19.65
N VAL A 54 2.61 1.53 20.34
CA VAL A 54 2.21 0.15 20.65
C VAL A 54 1.97 -0.67 19.39
N ALA A 55 1.31 -0.09 18.38
CA ALA A 55 1.08 -0.77 17.11
C ALA A 55 2.40 -1.14 16.40
N ILE A 56 3.40 -0.27 16.44
CA ILE A 56 4.74 -0.54 15.89
C ILE A 56 5.43 -1.67 16.66
N GLU A 57 5.41 -1.61 17.99
CA GLU A 57 6.02 -2.61 18.88
C GLU A 57 5.42 -4.01 18.68
N GLN A 58 4.12 -4.08 18.40
CA GLN A 58 3.40 -5.34 18.16
C GLN A 58 3.32 -5.74 16.68
N GLU A 59 4.06 -5.06 15.79
CA GLU A 59 4.05 -5.30 14.34
C GLU A 59 2.63 -5.34 13.72
N THR A 60 1.74 -4.48 14.22
CA THR A 60 0.33 -4.41 13.82
C THR A 60 -0.08 -3.01 13.37
N SER A 61 -1.33 -2.84 12.93
CA SER A 61 -1.89 -1.53 12.63
C SER A 61 -2.74 -1.01 13.78
N VAL A 62 -2.82 0.32 13.92
CA VAL A 62 -3.72 0.94 14.91
C VAL A 62 -5.17 0.46 14.72
N GLN A 63 -5.61 0.23 13.48
CA GLN A 63 -6.93 -0.31 13.21
C GLN A 63 -7.11 -1.72 13.79
N LYS A 64 -6.19 -2.65 13.50
CA LYS A 64 -6.25 -4.02 14.04
C LYS A 64 -6.17 -4.05 15.56
N LEU A 65 -5.31 -3.22 16.14
CA LEU A 65 -5.18 -3.08 17.59
C LEU A 65 -6.51 -2.65 18.24
N ILE A 66 -7.16 -1.63 17.69
CA ILE A 66 -8.44 -1.13 18.21
C ILE A 66 -9.57 -2.13 17.98
N GLU A 67 -9.63 -2.79 16.82
CA GLU A 67 -10.61 -3.85 16.53
C GLU A 67 -10.50 -4.97 17.59
N GLY A 68 -9.29 -5.46 17.87
CA GLY A 68 -9.05 -6.51 18.88
C GLY A 68 -9.45 -6.07 20.30
N LEU A 69 -9.07 -4.86 20.71
CA LEU A 69 -9.45 -4.33 22.03
C LEU A 69 -10.97 -4.23 22.22
N ILE A 70 -11.70 -3.87 21.15
CA ILE A 70 -13.17 -3.80 21.19
C ILE A 70 -13.78 -5.20 21.28
N GLU A 71 -13.29 -6.15 20.48
CA GLU A 71 -13.73 -7.55 20.51
C GLU A 71 -13.51 -8.15 21.90
N ASP A 72 -12.32 -8.00 22.48
CA ASP A 72 -11.99 -8.47 23.83
C ASP A 72 -12.89 -7.84 24.90
N PHE A 73 -13.11 -6.52 24.81
CA PHE A 73 -14.00 -5.82 25.74
C PHE A 73 -15.44 -6.35 25.67
N LEU A 74 -15.98 -6.55 24.47
CA LEU A 74 -17.35 -7.05 24.28
C LEU A 74 -17.49 -8.51 24.73
N ASN A 75 -16.52 -9.36 24.41
CA ASN A 75 -16.52 -10.76 24.82
C ASN A 75 -16.48 -10.92 26.35
N ASN A 76 -15.71 -10.08 27.03
CA ASN A 76 -15.64 -10.06 28.49
C ASN A 76 -16.91 -9.50 29.15
N ARG A 77 -17.75 -8.76 28.42
CA ARG A 77 -18.99 -8.17 28.94
C ARG A 77 -20.24 -9.03 28.68
N ALA A 78 -20.15 -9.98 27.76
CA ALA A 78 -21.24 -10.86 27.35
C ALA A 78 -21.27 -12.20 28.11
N GLN A 79 -20.43 -12.37 29.15
CA GLN A 79 -20.43 -13.52 30.06
C GLN A 79 -21.28 -13.27 31.31
#